data_AF-A0A1D8FW87-F1
#
_entry.id   AF-A0A1D8FW87-F1
#
_cell.length_a   1.000
_cell.length_b   1.000
_cell.length_c   1.000
_cell.angle_alpha   90.00
_cell.angle_beta   90.00
_cell.angle_gamma   90.00
#
_symmetry.space_group_name_H-M   'P 1'
#
loop_
_entity.id
_entity.type
_entity.pdbx_description
1 polymer ?
#
loop_
_entity_poly.entity_id
_entity_poly.type
_entity_poly.pdbx_seq_one_letter_code
_entity_poly.pdbx_strand_id
1 'polypeptide(L)'
;MKRDTRINALLLLVVAALAVLPLALGLGEGREEPFAGADAQAETAITEIAPDYEPWFTPLYEPPSGEVESALFALQAALGAGVLAYYFGLRRGRRQAARQAAAGAAETRTGTAEAGARPVTDTGHAAGAVPAAGAEAADGDAPGAGGTGGRGERSAAGE
;
A
#
# COMPACT_ATOMS: atom_id res chain seq x y z
N MET A 1 3.84 6.44 -24.35
CA MET A 1 3.75 5.87 -22.99
C MET A 1 3.94 7.00 -21.97
N LYS A 2 3.06 7.12 -20.97
CA LYS A 2 3.22 8.12 -19.90
C LYS A 2 4.56 7.92 -19.19
N ARG A 3 5.22 9.00 -18.77
CA ARG A 3 6.56 8.96 -18.16
C ARG A 3 6.60 8.02 -16.96
N ASP A 4 5.53 7.98 -16.18
CA ASP A 4 5.39 7.11 -15.00
C ASP A 4 5.39 5.62 -15.36
N THR A 5 4.71 5.24 -16.45
CA THR A 5 4.72 3.85 -16.94
C THR A 5 6.12 3.42 -17.37
N ARG A 6 6.89 4.32 -18.01
CA ARG A 6 8.28 4.04 -18.40
C ARG A 6 9.19 3.88 -17.20
N ILE A 7 9.01 4.72 -16.17
CA ILE A 7 9.78 4.65 -14.92
C ILE A 7 9.47 3.34 -14.19
N ASN A 8 8.19 2.96 -14.07
CA ASN A 8 7.82 1.70 -13.41
C ASN A 8 8.34 0.48 -14.18
N ALA A 9 8.27 0.50 -15.51
CA ALA A 9 8.84 -0.56 -16.34
C ALA A 9 10.36 -0.65 -16.18
N LEU A 10 11.07 0.49 -16.12
CA LEU A 10 12.50 0.54 -15.85
C LEU A 10 12.83 -0.02 -14.45
N LEU A 11 12.08 0.36 -13.42
CA LEU A 11 12.27 -0.15 -12.06
C LEU A 11 12.07 -1.67 -12.00
N LEU A 12 11.02 -2.20 -12.65
CA LEU A 12 10.79 -3.65 -12.74
C LEU A 12 11.93 -4.35 -13.49
N LEU A 13 12.43 -3.75 -14.57
CA LEU A 13 13.57 -4.29 -15.33
C LEU A 13 14.82 -4.32 -14.46
N VAL A 14 15.10 -3.27 -13.69
CA VAL A 14 16.24 -3.24 -12.75
C VAL A 14 16.11 -4.32 -11.69
N VAL A 15 14.92 -4.51 -11.09
CA VAL A 15 14.70 -5.59 -10.11
C VAL A 15 14.90 -6.96 -10.75
N ALA A 16 14.37 -7.20 -11.94
CA ALA A 16 14.58 -8.44 -12.68
C ALA A 16 16.06 -8.65 -13.01
N ALA A 17 16.78 -7.60 -13.42
CA ALA A 17 18.22 -7.66 -13.64
C ALA A 17 18.96 -8.02 -12.35
N LEU A 18 18.64 -7.39 -11.21
CA LEU A 18 19.26 -7.73 -9.92
C LEU A 18 19.02 -9.19 -9.50
N ALA A 19 17.88 -9.78 -9.85
CA ALA A 19 17.58 -11.18 -9.56
C ALA A 19 18.26 -12.15 -10.54
N VAL A 20 18.29 -11.83 -11.84
CA VAL A 20 18.76 -12.73 -12.90
C VAL A 20 20.26 -12.62 -13.13
N LEU A 21 20.85 -11.44 -12.98
CA LEU A 21 22.26 -11.20 -13.28
C LEU A 21 23.21 -12.04 -12.41
N PRO A 22 22.98 -12.24 -11.09
CA PRO A 22 23.82 -13.12 -10.29
C PRO A 22 23.80 -14.58 -10.76
N LEU A 23 22.62 -15.06 -11.21
CA LEU A 23 22.44 -16.39 -11.76
C LEU A 23 23.11 -16.52 -13.14
N ALA A 24 22.92 -15.53 -14.02
CA ALA A 24 23.44 -15.53 -15.39
C ALA A 24 24.96 -15.34 -15.48
N LEU A 25 25.56 -14.66 -14.51
CA LEU A 25 27.01 -14.49 -14.41
C LEU A 25 27.71 -15.63 -13.69
N GLY A 26 26.98 -16.69 -13.31
CA GLY A 26 27.57 -17.83 -12.63
C GLY A 26 28.20 -17.45 -11.29
N LEU A 27 27.71 -16.42 -10.59
CA LEU A 27 28.23 -16.02 -9.26
C LEU A 27 28.02 -17.10 -8.18
N GLY A 28 27.38 -18.22 -8.58
CA GLY A 28 27.23 -19.47 -7.84
C GLY A 28 27.77 -20.71 -8.55
N GLU A 29 28.21 -20.65 -9.80
CA GLU A 29 28.72 -21.81 -10.54
C GLU A 29 30.08 -22.23 -9.97
N GLY A 30 30.07 -23.25 -9.11
CA GLY A 30 31.26 -23.74 -8.39
C GLY A 30 31.06 -23.97 -6.89
N ARG A 31 29.89 -23.63 -6.34
CA ARG A 31 29.47 -24.06 -4.99
C ARG A 31 28.40 -25.13 -5.12
N GLU A 32 28.54 -26.23 -4.38
CA GLU A 32 27.57 -27.33 -4.37
C GLU A 32 26.16 -26.83 -4.01
N GLU A 33 26.06 -25.77 -3.20
CA GLU A 33 24.82 -25.02 -2.93
C GLU A 33 25.07 -23.50 -2.86
N PRO A 34 24.86 -22.75 -3.96
CA PRO A 34 25.21 -21.33 -4.04
C PRO A 34 24.41 -20.42 -3.11
N PHE A 35 23.26 -20.90 -2.64
CA PHE A 35 22.32 -20.22 -1.76
C PHE A 35 22.02 -21.06 -0.51
N ALA A 36 23.00 -21.84 -0.05
CA ALA A 36 22.89 -22.56 1.22
C ALA A 36 22.51 -21.61 2.36
N GLY A 37 21.70 -22.10 3.28
CA GLY A 37 21.34 -21.38 4.50
C GLY A 37 22.56 -21.05 5.34
N ALA A 38 22.40 -20.07 6.24
CA ALA A 38 23.47 -19.71 7.18
C ALA A 38 23.86 -20.88 8.10
N ASP A 39 22.92 -21.80 8.36
CA ASP A 39 23.14 -22.95 9.24
C ASP A 39 24.03 -24.01 8.57
N ALA A 40 23.76 -24.39 7.32
CA ALA A 40 24.61 -25.29 6.53
C ALA A 40 26.07 -24.78 6.41
N GLN A 41 26.24 -23.46 6.28
CA GLN A 41 27.57 -22.83 6.28
C GLN A 41 28.25 -22.91 7.66
N ALA A 42 27.48 -22.75 8.74
CA ALA A 42 27.98 -22.86 10.10
C ALA A 42 28.41 -24.31 10.42
N GLU A 43 27.62 -25.31 10.05
CA GLU A 43 27.94 -26.72 10.24
C GLU A 43 29.25 -27.11 9.54
N THR A 44 29.41 -26.68 8.28
CA THR A 44 30.64 -26.91 7.50
C THR A 44 31.84 -26.31 8.22
N ALA A 45 31.75 -25.04 8.64
CA ALA A 45 32.82 -24.34 9.33
C ALA A 45 33.15 -24.97 10.71
N ILE A 46 32.15 -25.42 11.46
CA ILE A 46 32.35 -26.08 12.76
C ILE A 46 33.10 -27.39 12.56
N THR A 47 32.71 -28.19 11.57
CA THR A 47 33.33 -29.48 11.27
C THR A 47 34.79 -29.32 10.81
N GLU A 48 35.11 -28.24 10.09
CA GLU A 48 36.49 -27.91 9.71
C GLU A 48 37.37 -27.48 10.89
N ILE A 49 36.81 -26.71 11.84
CA ILE A 49 37.56 -26.16 12.98
C ILE A 49 37.73 -27.20 14.09
N ALA A 50 36.72 -28.02 14.34
CA ALA A 50 36.68 -28.99 15.43
C ALA A 50 36.03 -30.30 14.95
N PRO A 51 36.80 -31.23 14.36
CA PRO A 51 36.27 -32.47 13.80
C PRO A 51 35.69 -33.42 14.86
N ASP A 52 36.08 -33.27 16.12
CA ASP A 52 35.56 -34.05 17.25
C ASP A 52 34.35 -33.37 17.93
N TYR A 53 33.78 -32.32 17.32
CA TYR A 53 32.64 -31.60 17.88
C TYR A 53 31.37 -32.45 17.84
N GLU A 54 30.75 -32.62 19.01
CA GLU A 54 29.46 -33.31 19.12
C GLU A 54 28.33 -32.26 19.26
N PRO A 55 27.27 -32.31 18.41
CA PRO A 55 26.15 -31.39 18.50
C PRO A 55 25.46 -31.46 19.87
N TRP A 56 25.36 -30.33 20.56
CA TRP A 56 24.67 -30.22 21.86
C TRP A 56 23.13 -30.20 21.73
N PHE A 57 22.62 -30.14 20.50
CA PHE A 57 21.21 -30.19 20.17
C PHE A 57 21.01 -30.93 18.86
N THR A 58 20.00 -31.79 18.80
CA THR A 58 19.58 -32.49 17.59
C THR A 58 18.19 -32.00 17.20
N PRO A 59 17.94 -31.62 15.94
CA PRO A 59 16.61 -31.22 15.50
C PRO A 59 15.59 -32.29 15.85
N LEU A 60 14.47 -31.89 16.47
CA LEU A 60 13.34 -32.80 16.73
C LEU A 60 12.63 -33.21 15.44
N TYR A 61 12.86 -32.47 14.36
CA TYR A 61 12.33 -32.70 13.02
C TYR A 61 13.39 -32.30 11.99
N GLU A 62 13.83 -33.27 11.21
CA GLU A 62 14.69 -33.09 10.05
C GLU A 62 13.79 -33.11 8.79
N PRO A 63 13.74 -32.04 7.98
CA PRO A 63 13.03 -32.08 6.70
C PRO A 63 13.63 -33.19 5.81
N PRO A 64 12.80 -33.96 5.09
CA PRO A 64 13.28 -35.05 4.24
C PRO A 64 14.14 -34.59 3.04
N SER A 65 14.24 -33.29 2.75
CA SER A 65 15.20 -32.73 1.80
C SER A 65 15.60 -31.28 2.14
N GLY A 66 16.85 -30.91 1.82
CA GLY A 66 17.36 -29.53 1.96
C GLY A 66 16.64 -28.51 1.06
N GLU A 67 15.94 -28.97 0.02
CA GLU A 67 15.08 -28.12 -0.80
C GLU A 67 13.90 -27.56 -0.01
N VAL A 68 13.33 -28.36 0.91
CA VAL A 68 12.21 -27.92 1.75
C VAL A 68 12.69 -26.86 2.75
N GLU A 69 13.87 -27.02 3.32
CA GLU A 69 14.48 -26.01 4.20
C GLU A 69 14.70 -24.68 3.47
N SER A 70 15.30 -24.73 2.29
CA SER A 70 15.52 -23.56 1.43
C SER A 70 14.20 -22.90 1.02
N ALA A 71 13.15 -23.69 0.75
CA ALA A 71 11.83 -23.17 0.42
C ALA A 71 11.17 -22.46 1.61
N LEU A 72 11.32 -22.97 2.83
CA LEU A 72 10.83 -22.31 4.05
C LEU A 72 11.54 -20.99 4.31
N PHE A 73 12.86 -20.94 4.10
CA PHE A 73 13.63 -19.70 4.20
C PHE A 73 13.21 -18.68 3.13
N ALA A 74 13.03 -19.12 1.88
CA ALA A 74 12.55 -18.27 0.80
C ALA A 74 11.14 -17.70 1.09
N LEU A 75 10.26 -18.50 1.68
CA LEU A 75 8.94 -18.06 2.12
C LEU A 75 9.04 -16.99 3.21
N GLN A 76 9.89 -17.18 4.21
CA GLN A 76 10.13 -16.18 5.26
C GLN A 76 10.66 -14.87 4.67
N ALA A 77 11.61 -14.95 3.74
CA ALA A 77 12.14 -13.79 3.04
C ALA A 77 11.05 -13.07 2.23
N ALA A 78 10.20 -13.81 1.52
CA ALA A 78 9.09 -13.25 0.75
C ALA A 78 8.06 -12.54 1.64
N LEU A 79 7.70 -13.14 2.78
CA LEU A 79 6.79 -12.53 3.75
C LEU A 79 7.39 -11.26 4.37
N GLY A 80 8.66 -11.32 4.79
CA GLY A 80 9.38 -10.16 5.34
C GLY A 80 9.46 -8.99 4.36
N ALA A 81 9.85 -9.27 3.11
CA ALA A 81 9.88 -8.29 2.03
C ALA A 81 8.48 -7.73 1.72
N GLY A 82 7.45 -8.57 1.71
CA GLY A 82 6.06 -8.18 1.48
C GLY A 82 5.53 -7.20 2.54
N VAL A 83 5.77 -7.48 3.82
CA VAL A 83 5.40 -6.59 4.94
C VAL A 83 6.11 -5.24 4.81
N LEU A 84 7.41 -5.26 4.51
CA LEU A 84 8.22 -4.03 4.35
C LEU A 84 7.71 -3.18 3.17
N ALA A 85 7.48 -3.81 2.02
CA ALA A 85 6.95 -3.15 0.83
C ALA A 85 5.56 -2.54 1.09
N TYR A 86 4.68 -3.28 1.77
CA TYR A 86 3.35 -2.78 2.14
C TYR A 86 3.42 -1.56 3.06
N TYR A 87 4.27 -1.61 4.10
CA TYR A 87 4.45 -0.50 5.03
C TYR A 87 4.93 0.78 4.33
N PHE A 88 5.98 0.67 3.50
CA PHE A 88 6.50 1.81 2.76
C PHE A 88 5.50 2.33 1.73
N GLY A 89 4.77 1.43 1.06
CA GLY A 89 3.69 1.75 0.15
C GLY A 89 2.58 2.55 0.82
N LEU A 90 2.08 2.08 1.97
CA LEU A 90 1.01 2.75 2.72
C LEU A 90 1.44 4.12 3.24
N ARG A 91 2.66 4.25 3.80
CA ARG A 91 3.18 5.55 4.24
C ARG A 91 3.35 6.53 3.09
N ARG A 92 3.85 6.07 1.93
CA ARG A 92 4.02 6.93 0.75
C ARG A 92 2.67 7.37 0.19
N GLY A 93 1.70 6.46 0.09
CA GLY A 93 0.33 6.76 -0.36
C GLY A 93 -0.36 7.80 0.52
N ARG A 94 -0.29 7.67 1.85
CA ARG A 94 -0.88 8.66 2.78
C ARG A 94 -0.27 10.05 2.63
N ARG A 95 1.04 10.16 2.42
CA ARG A 95 1.72 11.45 2.19
C ARG A 95 1.33 12.08 0.85
N GLN A 96 1.12 11.28 -0.19
CA GLN A 96 0.67 11.77 -1.49
C GLN A 96 -0.78 12.25 -1.44
N ALA A 97 -1.67 11.48 -0.80
CA ALA A 97 -3.07 11.87 -0.61
C ALA A 97 -3.20 13.18 0.20
N ALA A 98 -2.44 13.34 1.28
CA ALA A 98 -2.43 14.58 2.07
C ALA A 98 -1.97 15.81 1.25
N ARG A 99 -0.96 15.64 0.38
CA ARG A 99 -0.49 16.71 -0.52
C ARG A 99 -1.53 17.07 -1.58
N GLN A 100 -2.21 16.08 -2.15
CA GLN A 100 -3.27 16.30 -3.13
C GLN A 100 -4.49 16.99 -2.50
N ALA A 101 -4.87 16.61 -1.28
CA ALA A 101 -5.92 17.28 -0.53
C ALA A 101 -5.57 18.75 -0.22
N ALA A 102 -4.32 19.03 0.19
CA ALA A 102 -3.84 20.40 0.43
C ALA A 102 -3.80 21.24 -0.85
N ALA A 103 -3.39 20.66 -1.98
CA ALA A 103 -3.36 21.33 -3.28
C ALA A 103 -4.77 21.65 -3.80
N GLY A 104 -5.71 20.69 -3.74
CA GLY A 104 -7.09 20.91 -4.15
C GLY A 104 -7.82 21.95 -3.29
N ALA A 105 -7.51 22.02 -1.99
CA ALA A 105 -8.05 23.06 -1.10
C ALA A 105 -7.50 24.46 -1.41
N ALA A 106 -6.26 24.58 -1.90
CA ALA A 106 -5.67 25.85 -2.32
C ALA A 106 -6.23 26.33 -3.66
N GLU A 107 -6.44 25.42 -4.61
CA GLU A 107 -7.01 25.71 -5.91
C GLU A 107 -8.48 26.15 -5.80
N THR A 108 -9.27 25.47 -4.97
CA THR A 108 -10.67 25.83 -4.67
C THR A 108 -10.77 27.25 -4.07
N ARG A 109 -9.85 27.61 -3.16
CA ARG A 109 -9.81 28.94 -2.51
C ARG A 109 -9.41 30.06 -3.48
N THR A 110 -8.57 29.74 -4.46
CA THR A 110 -8.14 30.71 -5.48
C THR A 110 -9.26 30.96 -6.50
N GLY A 111 -9.97 29.91 -6.92
CA GLY A 111 -11.13 30.04 -7.81
C GLY A 111 -12.33 30.76 -7.18
N THR A 112 -12.56 30.61 -5.86
CA THR A 112 -13.62 31.36 -5.16
C THR A 112 -13.25 32.83 -4.95
N ALA A 113 -11.97 33.14 -4.72
CA ALA A 113 -11.49 34.52 -4.62
C ALA A 113 -11.60 35.28 -5.95
N GLU A 114 -11.33 34.61 -7.08
CA GLU A 114 -11.42 35.19 -8.41
C GLU A 114 -12.87 35.38 -8.88
N ALA A 115 -13.79 34.50 -8.47
CA ALA A 115 -15.23 34.66 -8.71
C ALA A 115 -15.85 35.83 -7.93
N GLY A 116 -15.34 36.13 -6.72
CA GLY A 116 -15.76 37.27 -5.89
C GLY A 116 -15.17 38.62 -6.30
N ALA A 117 -14.13 38.63 -7.14
CA ALA A 117 -13.43 39.84 -7.58
C ALA A 117 -13.89 40.38 -8.94
N ARG A 118 -14.87 39.72 -9.60
CA ARG A 118 -15.45 40.28 -10.83
C ARG A 118 -16.24 41.54 -10.47
N PRO A 119 -15.89 42.72 -11.01
CA PRO A 119 -16.62 43.94 -10.71
C PRO A 119 -18.04 43.76 -11.25
N VAL A 120 -19.04 43.86 -10.36
CA VAL A 120 -20.43 43.96 -10.79
C VAL A 120 -20.54 45.31 -11.51
N THR A 121 -20.53 45.28 -12.84
CA THR A 121 -20.87 46.47 -13.61
C THR A 121 -22.37 46.63 -13.47
N ASP A 122 -22.75 47.53 -12.57
CA ASP A 122 -24.09 48.08 -12.48
C ASP A 122 -24.46 48.70 -13.84
N THR A 123 -25.21 47.96 -14.64
CA THR A 123 -26.00 48.53 -15.73
C THR A 123 -27.45 48.54 -15.27
N GLY A 124 -27.79 49.56 -14.49
CA GLY A 124 -29.17 49.99 -14.36
C GLY A 124 -29.71 50.43 -15.72
N HIS A 125 -30.72 49.73 -16.23
CA HIS A 125 -31.77 50.35 -17.02
C HIS A 125 -33.09 49.61 -16.81
N ALA A 126 -34.14 50.42 -16.70
CA ALA A 126 -35.43 50.10 -16.14
C ALA A 126 -36.35 49.33 -17.11
N ALA A 127 -37.43 48.84 -16.48
CA ALA A 127 -38.80 48.73 -17.00
C ALA A 127 -39.20 47.46 -17.77
N GLY A 128 -40.17 46.74 -17.18
CA GLY A 128 -41.43 46.49 -17.88
C GLY A 128 -41.88 45.04 -18.04
N ALA A 129 -43.03 44.75 -17.43
CA ALA A 129 -44.09 43.84 -17.89
C ALA A 129 -43.94 42.31 -17.72
N VAL A 130 -44.70 41.82 -16.72
CA VAL A 130 -45.44 40.52 -16.67
C VAL A 130 -46.56 40.62 -17.76
N PRO A 131 -47.15 39.53 -18.35
CA PRO A 131 -47.53 38.31 -17.65
C PRO A 131 -47.73 36.96 -18.41
N ALA A 132 -48.04 35.94 -17.58
CA ALA A 132 -49.11 34.93 -17.70
C ALA A 132 -48.86 33.53 -18.31
N ALA A 133 -49.58 32.60 -17.65
CA ALA A 133 -49.95 31.20 -17.97
C ALA A 133 -48.85 30.14 -17.73
N GLY A 134 -49.07 29.04 -17.00
CA GLY A 134 -50.27 28.37 -16.48
C GLY A 134 -50.02 26.85 -16.47
N ALA A 135 -50.88 26.09 -15.76
CA ALA A 135 -50.89 24.63 -15.55
C ALA A 135 -50.06 24.13 -14.34
N GLU A 136 -50.70 23.89 -13.18
CA GLU A 136 -51.39 22.62 -12.79
C GLU A 136 -50.37 21.52 -12.42
N ALA A 137 -50.55 20.67 -11.42
CA ALA A 137 -51.38 20.52 -10.24
C ALA A 137 -50.91 19.21 -9.58
N ALA A 138 -51.33 18.97 -8.34
CA ALA A 138 -51.33 17.70 -7.61
C ALA A 138 -50.01 17.30 -6.90
N ASP A 139 -49.99 17.31 -5.56
CA ASP A 139 -50.52 16.26 -4.65
C ASP A 139 -49.48 15.14 -4.54
N GLY A 140 -49.02 14.66 -3.40
CA GLY A 140 -49.33 14.82 -2.00
C GLY A 140 -48.45 13.78 -1.25
N ASP A 141 -48.59 13.77 0.06
CA ASP A 141 -48.22 12.66 0.95
C ASP A 141 -46.75 12.44 1.34
N ALA A 142 -46.48 12.81 2.60
CA ALA A 142 -45.43 12.22 3.42
C ALA A 142 -45.95 10.92 4.05
N PRO A 143 -45.06 10.01 4.47
CA PRO A 143 -45.04 9.76 5.91
C PRO A 143 -43.64 9.58 6.49
N GLY A 144 -43.52 9.90 7.77
CA GLY A 144 -42.32 9.70 8.57
C GLY A 144 -42.20 8.30 9.18
N ALA A 145 -40.99 8.00 9.64
CA ALA A 145 -40.63 7.10 10.75
C ALA A 145 -39.16 7.44 11.07
N GLY A 146 -38.78 7.88 12.29
CA GLY A 146 -38.61 7.03 13.47
C GLY A 146 -37.47 6.03 13.19
N GLY A 147 -36.27 6.07 13.74
CA GLY A 147 -35.83 6.45 15.07
C GLY A 147 -35.05 5.27 15.67
N THR A 148 -33.91 5.58 16.32
CA THR A 148 -33.11 4.74 17.24
C THR A 148 -32.01 3.84 16.66
N GLY A 149 -30.84 3.89 17.32
CA GLY A 149 -29.76 2.92 17.11
C GLY A 149 -28.33 3.39 17.39
N GLY A 150 -28.11 4.40 18.23
CA GLY A 150 -26.77 4.84 18.63
C GLY A 150 -26.56 4.78 20.14
N ARG A 151 -25.38 4.24 20.52
CA ARG A 151 -24.63 4.45 21.77
C ARG A 151 -24.91 3.48 22.94
N GLY A 152 -23.82 2.97 23.50
CA GLY A 152 -23.66 2.99 24.95
C GLY A 152 -23.17 1.70 25.57
N GLU A 153 -21.86 1.59 25.64
CA GLU A 153 -21.10 0.71 26.53
C GLU A 153 -21.63 0.74 27.97
N ARG A 154 -21.73 -0.44 28.60
CA ARG A 154 -21.77 -0.66 30.06
C ARG A 154 -20.68 -1.70 30.33
N SER A 155 -19.54 -1.32 30.90
CA SER A 155 -19.29 -1.15 32.34
C SER A 155 -19.31 -2.47 33.11
N ALA A 156 -18.09 -2.96 33.35
CA ALA A 156 -17.53 -3.37 34.65
C ALA A 156 -18.08 -4.59 35.44
N ALA A 157 -17.08 -5.31 35.99
CA ALA A 157 -16.96 -5.85 37.35
C ALA A 157 -17.44 -7.28 37.66
N GLY A 158 -16.55 -8.01 38.37
CA GLY A 158 -16.81 -9.21 39.19
C GLY A 158 -17.04 -10.48 38.37
N GLU A 159 -16.47 -11.64 38.65
CA GLU A 159 -15.88 -12.21 39.87
C GLU A 159 -14.75 -13.20 39.50
#